data_AF-A0A662DK33-F1
#
_entry.id   AF-A0A662DK33-F1
#
_cell.length_a   1.000
_cell.length_b   1.000
_cell.length_c   1.000
_cell.angle_alpha   90.00
_cell.angle_beta   90.00
_cell.angle_gamma   90.00
#
_symmetry.space_group_name_H-M   'P 1'
#
loop_
_entity.id
_entity.type
_entity.pdbx_description
1 polymer ?
#
loop_
_entity_poly.entity_id
_entity_poly.type
_entity_poly.pdbx_seq_one_letter_code
_entity_poly.pdbx_strand_id
1 'polypeptide(L)'
;MNVLRGAMRFQAIAYAIYGLSFFFIPDFVIGTVFDWDTSSYWARGLGAVFIAVAWLEWSITAKLEERRDLVWPFVLIPALLLVGVVWEKVADTYNGSDAYFSMVVVVTLFFTILIGSSASYAQRETSADT
;
A
#
# COMPACT_ATOMS: atom_id res chain seq x y z
N MET A 1 -7.70 10.87 17.10
CA MET A 1 -7.68 9.36 17.00
C MET A 1 -8.58 8.75 15.90
N ASN A 2 -9.85 9.14 15.76
CA ASN A 2 -10.79 8.53 14.79
C ASN A 2 -10.36 8.68 13.32
N VAL A 3 -9.68 9.78 12.97
CA VAL A 3 -9.18 10.05 11.62
C VAL A 3 -8.10 9.04 11.20
N LEU A 4 -7.11 8.78 12.06
CA LEU A 4 -6.06 7.79 11.80
C LEU A 4 -6.64 6.38 11.62
N ARG A 5 -7.60 6.00 12.48
CA ARG A 5 -8.32 4.73 12.36
C ARG A 5 -9.06 4.62 11.02
N GLY A 6 -9.69 5.71 10.56
CA GLY A 6 -10.34 5.77 9.25
C GLY A 6 -9.35 5.61 8.10
N ALA A 7 -8.23 6.34 8.13
CA ALA A 7 -7.19 6.29 7.11
C ALA A 7 -6.58 4.88 6.96
N MET A 8 -6.21 4.23 8.07
CA MET A 8 -5.64 2.88 8.05
C MET A 8 -6.65 1.83 7.59
N ARG A 9 -7.94 1.94 7.97
CA ARG A 9 -8.98 1.05 7.43
C ARG A 9 -9.15 1.22 5.93
N PHE A 10 -9.11 2.45 5.44
CA PHE A 10 -9.22 2.74 4.02
C PHE A 10 -8.04 2.16 3.24
N GLN A 11 -6.80 2.31 3.75
CA GLN A 11 -5.62 1.69 3.16
C GLN A 11 -5.69 0.16 3.18
N ALA A 12 -6.10 -0.44 4.31
CA ALA A 12 -6.30 -1.89 4.41
C ALA A 12 -7.29 -2.40 3.35
N ILE A 13 -8.42 -1.71 3.15
CA ILE A 13 -9.39 -2.06 2.10
C ILE A 13 -8.76 -1.93 0.72
N ALA A 14 -8.02 -0.84 0.45
CA ALA A 14 -7.34 -0.65 -0.83
C ALA A 14 -6.34 -1.78 -1.12
N TYR A 15 -5.52 -2.16 -0.14
CA TYR A 15 -4.62 -3.31 -0.27
C TYR A 15 -5.35 -4.63 -0.46
N ALA A 16 -6.47 -4.85 0.21
CA ALA A 16 -7.28 -6.05 -0.01
C ALA A 16 -7.84 -6.09 -1.44
N ILE A 17 -8.35 -4.96 -1.94
CA ILE A 17 -8.85 -4.85 -3.32
C ILE A 17 -7.72 -5.10 -4.31
N TYR A 18 -6.57 -4.44 -4.15
CA TYR A 18 -5.39 -4.68 -5.00
C TYR A 18 -4.96 -6.15 -4.97
N GLY A 19 -4.86 -6.73 -3.77
CA GLY A 19 -4.48 -8.12 -3.59
C GLY A 19 -5.44 -9.09 -4.28
N LEU A 20 -6.76 -8.88 -4.12
CA LEU A 20 -7.78 -9.65 -4.81
C LEU A 20 -7.70 -9.46 -6.34
N SER A 21 -7.46 -8.23 -6.81
CA SER A 21 -7.27 -7.98 -8.24
C SER A 21 -6.11 -8.80 -8.80
N PHE A 22 -4.99 -8.97 -8.08
CA PHE A 22 -3.90 -9.85 -8.53
C PHE A 22 -4.27 -11.35 -8.61
N PHE A 23 -5.30 -11.81 -7.89
CA PHE A 23 -5.83 -13.18 -8.04
C PHE A 23 -6.81 -13.32 -9.21
N PHE A 24 -7.57 -12.27 -9.51
CA PHE A 24 -8.65 -12.29 -10.50
C PHE A 24 -8.29 -11.60 -11.82
N ILE A 25 -7.11 -10.99 -11.92
CA ILE A 25 -6.64 -10.36 -13.14
C ILE A 25 -6.56 -11.45 -14.22
N PRO A 26 -7.24 -11.26 -15.37
CA PRO A 26 -7.17 -12.20 -16.47
C PRO A 26 -5.74 -12.29 -17.02
N ASP A 27 -5.31 -13.47 -17.43
CA ASP A 27 -3.97 -13.72 -17.98
C ASP A 27 -3.63 -12.79 -19.17
N PHE A 28 -4.64 -12.44 -19.97
CA PHE A 28 -4.48 -11.45 -21.05
C PHE A 28 -3.99 -10.08 -20.52
N VAL A 29 -4.51 -9.61 -19.38
CA VAL A 29 -4.11 -8.32 -18.78
C VAL A 29 -2.69 -8.43 -18.21
N ILE A 30 -2.34 -9.57 -17.61
CA ILE A 30 -0.99 -9.86 -17.11
C ILE A 30 0.05 -9.74 -18.24
N GLY A 31 -0.21 -10.42 -19.36
CA GLY A 31 0.74 -10.43 -20.48
C GLY A 31 0.79 -9.11 -21.26
N THR A 32 -0.32 -8.37 -21.36
CA THR A 32 -0.37 -7.15 -22.20
C THR A 32 -0.06 -5.86 -21.46
N VAL A 33 -0.43 -5.75 -20.18
CA VAL A 33 -0.26 -4.51 -19.38
C VAL A 33 0.99 -4.57 -18.50
N PHE A 34 1.33 -5.77 -18.01
CA PHE A 34 2.45 -5.97 -17.08
C PHE A 34 3.65 -6.67 -17.71
N ASP A 35 3.52 -7.14 -18.97
CA ASP A 35 4.53 -7.96 -19.67
C ASP A 35 5.05 -9.13 -18.82
N TRP A 36 4.16 -9.67 -17.98
CA TRP A 36 4.49 -10.76 -17.06
C TRP A 36 4.19 -12.09 -17.73
N ASP A 37 5.05 -13.07 -17.44
CA ASP A 37 4.78 -14.45 -17.81
C ASP A 37 3.48 -14.90 -17.12
N THR A 38 2.47 -15.15 -17.95
CA THR A 38 1.10 -15.51 -17.56
C THR A 38 1.03 -16.87 -16.86
N SER A 39 2.08 -17.69 -17.01
CA SER A 39 2.22 -18.94 -16.27
C SER A 39 2.81 -18.76 -14.87
N SER A 40 3.33 -17.57 -14.54
CA SER A 40 4.06 -17.35 -13.29
C SER A 40 3.13 -17.14 -12.09
N TYR A 41 3.42 -17.86 -11.01
CA TYR A 41 2.74 -17.72 -9.72
C TYR A 41 3.04 -16.39 -9.01
N TRP A 42 3.90 -15.55 -9.57
CA TRP A 42 4.38 -14.30 -8.98
C TRP A 42 3.25 -13.29 -8.74
N ALA A 43 2.34 -13.12 -9.70
CA ALA A 43 1.20 -12.22 -9.53
C ALA A 43 0.33 -12.62 -8.34
N ARG A 44 0.03 -13.92 -8.20
CA ARG A 44 -0.76 -14.47 -7.09
C ARG A 44 -0.01 -14.38 -5.76
N GLY A 45 1.31 -14.58 -5.77
CA GLY A 45 2.17 -14.39 -4.60
C GLY A 45 2.14 -12.95 -4.10
N LEU A 46 2.28 -11.98 -5.00
CA LEU A 46 2.15 -10.56 -4.68
C LEU A 46 0.75 -10.23 -4.15
N GLY A 47 -0.30 -10.79 -4.78
CA GLY A 47 -1.67 -10.67 -4.30
C GLY A 47 -1.85 -11.17 -2.87
N ALA A 48 -1.28 -12.33 -2.54
CA ALA A 48 -1.31 -12.90 -1.19
C ALA A 48 -0.62 -11.97 -0.17
N VAL A 49 0.51 -11.37 -0.53
CA VAL A 49 1.24 -10.41 0.32
C VAL A 49 0.38 -9.18 0.60
N PHE A 50 -0.27 -8.61 -0.42
CA PHE A 50 -1.17 -7.47 -0.22
C PHE A 50 -2.35 -7.80 0.69
N ILE A 51 -2.96 -8.97 0.54
CA ILE A 51 -4.05 -9.42 1.43
C ILE A 51 -3.54 -9.61 2.87
N ALA A 52 -2.36 -10.20 3.05
CA ALA A 52 -1.76 -10.39 4.38
C ALA A 52 -1.47 -9.05 5.07
N VAL A 53 -0.92 -8.08 4.34
CA VAL A 53 -0.70 -6.70 4.83
C VAL A 53 -2.02 -6.03 5.18
N ALA A 54 -3.03 -6.13 4.30
CA ALA A 54 -4.36 -5.60 4.57
C ALA A 54 -4.97 -6.16 5.85
N TRP A 55 -4.86 -7.47 6.07
CA TRP A 55 -5.39 -8.12 7.25
C TRP A 55 -4.63 -7.72 8.53
N LEU A 56 -3.30 -7.60 8.45
CA LEU A 56 -2.47 -7.10 9.54
C LEU A 56 -2.83 -5.66 9.92
N GLU A 57 -2.97 -4.79 8.91
CA GLU A 57 -3.36 -3.39 9.11
C GLU A 57 -4.75 -3.26 9.72
N TRP A 58 -5.72 -4.03 9.23
CA TRP A 58 -7.06 -4.08 9.79
C TRP A 58 -7.06 -4.49 11.27
N SER A 59 -6.27 -5.52 11.60
CA SER A 59 -6.15 -6.05 12.96
C SER A 59 -5.49 -5.05 13.92
N ILE A 60 -4.45 -4.34 13.48
CA ILE A 60 -3.78 -3.31 14.28
C ILE A 60 -4.67 -2.10 14.46
N THR A 61 -5.45 -1.74 13.44
CA THR A 61 -6.37 -0.60 13.51
C THR A 61 -7.47 -0.81 14.55
N ALA A 62 -7.84 -2.06 14.86
CA ALA A 62 -8.76 -2.38 15.96
C ALA A 62 -8.13 -2.16 17.36
N LYS A 63 -6.81 -2.24 17.48
CA LYS A 63 -6.04 -2.07 18.73
C LYS A 63 -5.15 -0.82 18.72
N LEU A 64 -5.54 0.19 17.94
CA LEU A 64 -4.73 1.37 17.65
C LEU A 64 -4.34 2.18 18.90
N GLU A 65 -5.19 2.15 19.93
CA GLU A 65 -4.94 2.83 21.21
C GLU A 65 -3.82 2.15 22.01
N GLU A 66 -3.67 0.83 21.90
CA GLU A 66 -2.66 0.04 22.60
C GLU A 66 -1.34 -0.08 21.80
N ARG A 67 -1.41 -0.03 20.46
CA ARG A 67 -0.30 -0.38 19.56
C ARG A 67 -0.02 0.71 18.52
N ARG A 68 0.04 1.96 18.99
CA ARG A 68 0.27 3.13 18.12
C ARG A 68 1.68 3.18 17.52
N ASP A 69 2.63 2.51 18.17
CA ASP A 69 4.00 2.31 17.67
C ASP A 69 4.02 1.60 16.31
N LEU A 70 3.06 0.71 16.06
CA LEU A 70 2.96 -0.06 14.82
C LEU A 70 2.40 0.70 13.63
N VAL A 71 2.00 1.97 13.78
CA VAL A 71 1.45 2.79 12.69
C VAL A 71 2.51 3.14 11.64
N TRP A 72 3.74 3.44 12.08
CA TRP A 72 4.82 3.87 11.18
C TRP A 72 5.23 2.81 10.14
N PRO A 73 5.32 1.51 10.49
CA PRO A 73 5.45 0.46 9.49
C PRO A 73 4.44 0.54 8.34
N PHE A 74 3.16 0.87 8.61
CA PHE A 74 2.13 1.00 7.57
C PHE A 74 2.22 2.27 6.73
N VAL A 75 2.88 3.32 7.25
CA VAL A 75 3.28 4.50 6.46
C VAL A 75 4.44 4.16 5.54
N LEU A 76 5.37 3.31 6.01
CA LEU A 76 6.56 2.94 5.27
C LEU A 76 6.27 2.00 4.11
N ILE A 77 5.27 1.11 4.19
CA ILE A 77 4.92 0.21 3.08
C ILE A 77 4.65 0.96 1.76
N PRO A 78 3.70 1.91 1.69
CA PRO A 78 3.46 2.65 0.45
C PRO A 78 4.66 3.53 0.06
N ALA A 79 5.42 4.06 1.03
CA ALA A 79 6.61 4.85 0.76
C ALA A 79 7.74 4.01 0.11
N LEU A 80 7.94 2.79 0.58
CA LEU A 80 8.93 1.86 0.02
C LEU A 80 8.53 1.39 -1.38
N LEU A 81 7.24 1.14 -1.61
CA LEU A 81 6.73 0.85 -2.95
C LEU A 81 6.96 2.02 -3.90
N LEU A 82 6.72 3.26 -3.45
CA LEU A 82 7.00 4.46 -4.24
C LEU A 82 8.49 4.55 -4.59
N VAL A 83 9.38 4.40 -3.62
CA VAL A 83 10.83 4.45 -3.85
C VAL A 83 11.26 3.36 -4.82
N GLY A 84 10.77 2.13 -4.66
CA GLY A 84 11.09 1.02 -5.55
C GLY A 84 10.70 1.31 -7.01
N VAL A 85 9.47 1.78 -7.22
CA VAL A 85 8.96 2.08 -8.57
C VAL A 85 9.69 3.27 -9.21
N VAL A 86 9.98 4.32 -8.44
CA VAL A 86 10.77 5.46 -8.92
C VAL A 86 12.20 5.04 -9.23
N TRP A 87 12.80 4.17 -8.42
CA TRP A 87 14.14 3.63 -8.65
C TRP A 87 14.21 2.85 -9.96
N GLU A 88 13.26 1.94 -10.23
CA GLU A 88 13.21 1.20 -11.49
C GLU A 88 13.08 2.12 -12.71
N LYS A 89 12.33 3.22 -12.58
CA LYS A 89 12.18 4.21 -13.66
C LYS A 89 13.46 5.01 -13.90
N VAL A 90 14.18 5.39 -12.83
CA VAL A 90 15.45 6.12 -12.94
C VAL A 90 16.59 5.22 -13.43
N ALA A 91 16.54 3.93 -13.12
CA ALA A 91 17.52 2.94 -13.54
C ALA A 91 17.28 2.38 -14.96
N ASP A 92 16.26 2.86 -15.68
CA ASP A 92 15.81 2.34 -16.98
C ASP A 92 15.52 0.81 -16.98
N THR A 93 15.18 0.24 -15.81
CA THR A 93 14.81 -1.19 -15.68
C THR A 93 13.31 -1.42 -15.61
N TYR A 94 12.51 -0.35 -15.67
CA TYR A 94 11.05 -0.43 -15.63
C TYR A 94 10.46 -0.87 -16.98
N ASN A 95 9.85 -2.07 -17.00
CA ASN A 95 9.22 -2.65 -18.20
C ASN A 95 7.69 -2.41 -18.30
N GLY A 96 7.11 -1.51 -17.50
CA GLY A 96 5.67 -1.21 -17.53
C GLY A 96 5.30 -0.01 -18.41
N SER A 97 3.99 0.24 -18.56
CA SER A 97 3.48 1.44 -19.25
C SER A 97 3.62 2.71 -18.40
N ASP A 98 3.85 3.87 -19.05
CA ASP A 98 3.93 5.18 -18.37
C ASP A 98 2.64 5.55 -17.61
N ALA A 99 1.49 5.11 -18.11
CA ALA A 99 0.21 5.29 -17.44
C ALA A 99 0.14 4.49 -16.13
N TYR A 100 0.60 3.24 -16.14
CA TYR A 100 0.66 2.41 -14.94
C TYR A 100 1.67 2.97 -13.92
N PHE A 101 2.86 3.40 -14.38
CA PHE A 101 3.85 4.07 -13.54
C PHE A 101 3.24 5.29 -12.81
N SER A 102 2.60 6.18 -13.56
CA SER A 102 2.00 7.40 -13.02
C SER A 102 0.89 7.09 -12.00
N MET A 103 0.05 6.10 -12.30
CA MET A 103 -1.00 5.64 -11.38
C MET A 103 -0.40 5.14 -10.05
N VAL A 104 0.61 4.26 -10.12
CA VAL A 104 1.24 3.68 -8.93
C VAL A 104 1.92 4.75 -8.08
N VAL A 105 2.63 5.69 -8.71
CA VAL A 105 3.25 6.83 -8.02
C VAL A 105 2.20 7.67 -7.29
N VAL A 106 1.10 8.04 -7.96
CA VAL A 106 0.05 8.86 -7.35
C VAL A 106 -0.62 8.13 -6.18
N VAL A 107 -0.95 6.85 -6.35
CA VAL A 107 -1.63 6.06 -5.31
C VAL A 107 -0.72 5.87 -4.08
N THR A 108 0.53 5.47 -4.28
CA THR A 108 1.48 5.25 -3.18
C THR A 108 1.82 6.55 -2.46
N LEU A 109 1.99 7.66 -3.19
CA LEU A 109 2.20 8.98 -2.61
C LEU A 109 0.98 9.43 -1.79
N PHE A 110 -0.22 9.27 -2.33
CA PHE A 110 -1.47 9.60 -1.63
C PHE A 110 -1.59 8.87 -0.29
N PHE A 111 -1.40 7.55 -0.28
CA PHE A 111 -1.50 6.75 0.95
C PHE A 111 -0.42 7.09 1.97
N THR A 112 0.82 7.28 1.52
CA THR A 112 1.94 7.70 2.37
C THR A 112 1.61 9.03 3.08
N ILE A 113 1.14 10.03 2.34
CA ILE A 113 0.77 11.34 2.89
C ILE A 113 -0.45 11.22 3.82
N LEU A 114 -1.48 10.48 3.41
CA LEU A 114 -2.72 10.34 4.17
C LEU A 114 -2.47 9.74 5.56
N ILE A 115 -1.77 8.60 5.63
CA ILE A 115 -1.48 7.95 6.91
C ILE A 115 -0.41 8.71 7.68
N GLY A 116 0.67 9.15 7.02
CA GLY A 116 1.75 9.90 7.68
C GLY A 116 1.25 11.19 8.34
N SER A 117 0.38 11.93 7.65
CA SER A 117 -0.27 13.12 8.21
C SER A 117 -1.17 12.74 9.37
N SER A 118 -2.03 11.73 9.20
CA SER A 118 -2.96 11.27 10.25
C SER A 118 -2.22 10.78 11.51
N ALA A 119 -1.08 10.10 11.34
CA ALA A 119 -0.23 9.64 12.42
C ALA A 119 0.41 10.80 13.17
N SER A 120 0.94 11.78 12.44
CA SER A 120 1.54 13.00 12.99
C SER A 120 0.52 13.83 13.78
N TYR A 121 -0.71 13.98 13.27
CA TYR A 121 -1.80 14.65 14.00
C TYR A 121 -2.18 13.90 15.27
N ALA A 122 -2.36 12.58 15.20
CA ALA A 122 -2.68 11.77 16.37
C ALA A 122 -1.58 11.84 17.44
N GLN A 123 -0.31 11.96 17.05
CA GLN A 123 0.79 12.14 17.99
C GLN A 123 0.71 13.46 18.75
N ARG A 124 0.40 14.57 18.06
CA ARG A 124 0.29 15.90 18.67
C ARG A 124 -0.86 16.02 19.66
N GLU A 125 -2.03 15.42 19.37
CA GLU A 125 -3.17 15.40 20.30
C GLU A 125 -2.76 14.83 21.67
N THR A 126 -1.99 13.74 21.67
CA THR A 126 -1.62 13.05 22.92
C THR A 126 -0.56 13.79 23.73
N SER A 127 0.34 14.52 23.06
CA SER A 127 1.36 15.34 23.74
C SER A 127 0.80 16.62 24.36
N ALA A 128 -0.40 17.05 23.96
CA ALA A 128 -1.08 18.20 24.55
C ALA A 128 -1.87 17.84 25.82
N ASP A 129 -2.21 16.57 26.02
CA ASP A 129 -3.00 16.06 27.14
C ASP A 129 -2.15 15.53 28.34
N THR A 130 -0.82 15.52 28.19
CA THR A 130 0.17 15.12 29.23
C THR A 130 0.97 16.31 29.73
#